data_AF-A0A3D4YT19-F1
#
_entry.id   AF-A0A3D4YT19-F1
#
_cell.length_a   1.000
_cell.length_b   1.000
_cell.length_c   1.000
_cell.angle_alpha   90.00
_cell.angle_beta   90.00
_cell.angle_gamma   90.00
#
_symmetry.space_group_name_H-M   'P 1'
#
loop_
_entity.id
_entity.type
_entity.pdbx_description
1 polymer ?
#
loop_
_entity_poly.entity_id
_entity_poly.type
_entity_poly.pdbx_seq_one_letter_code
_entity_poly.pdbx_strand_id
1 'polypeptide(L)'
;MALLDRLKQELDRAGKVAQDAFDDGKTRLEAFRTRQLADKAAQALGYAVYRSKKSGGDLDAATYDRLKATLETHDGEAGKLEAEIELRRQQSSASRTSSSAAGGTSSDSYSGTPT
;
A
#
# COMPACT_ATOMS: atom_id res chain seq x y z
N MET A 1 -36.96 -18.31 10.90
CA MET A 1 -36.11 -17.11 11.07
C MET A 1 -34.72 -17.22 10.40
N ALA A 2 -34.38 -18.31 9.71
CA ALA A 2 -33.03 -18.49 9.15
C ALA A 2 -32.66 -17.55 7.98
N LEU A 3 -33.63 -17.05 7.20
CA LEU A 3 -33.38 -16.17 6.06
C LEU A 3 -32.93 -14.77 6.47
N LEU A 4 -33.50 -14.23 7.55
CA LEU A 4 -33.10 -12.92 8.08
C LEU A 4 -31.73 -12.96 8.75
N ASP A 5 -31.38 -14.07 9.41
CA ASP A 5 -30.07 -14.25 10.03
C ASP A 5 -28.96 -14.40 8.99
N ARG A 6 -29.25 -15.05 7.85
CA ARG A 6 -28.29 -15.18 6.75
C ARG A 6 -28.02 -13.84 6.05
N LEU A 7 -29.07 -13.04 5.86
CA LEU A 7 -28.95 -11.68 5.31
C LEU A 7 -28.13 -10.77 6.23
N LYS A 8 -28.35 -10.84 7.54
CA LYS A 8 -27.52 -10.11 8.52
C LYS A 8 -26.06 -10.56 8.48
N GLN A 9 -25.80 -11.87 8.41
CA GLN A 9 -24.44 -12.40 8.29
C GLN A 9 -23.72 -11.94 7.01
N GLU A 10 -24.43 -11.90 5.88
CA GLU A 10 -23.88 -11.41 4.62
C GLU A 10 -23.64 -9.90 4.65
N LEU A 11 -24.54 -9.13 5.26
CA LEU A 11 -24.38 -7.69 5.43
C LEU A 11 -23.20 -7.35 6.37
N ASP A 12 -23.05 -8.07 7.47
CA ASP A 12 -21.92 -7.91 8.40
C ASP A 12 -20.58 -8.29 7.75
N ARG A 13 -20.57 -9.35 6.92
CA ARG A 13 -19.39 -9.72 6.12
C ARG A 13 -19.07 -8.65 5.08
N ALA A 14 -20.07 -8.17 4.34
CA ALA A 14 -19.88 -7.13 3.35
C ALA A 14 -19.41 -5.82 3.98
N GLY A 15 -19.95 -5.46 5.15
CA GLY A 15 -19.54 -4.29 5.92
C GLY A 15 -18.10 -4.34 6.39
N LYS A 16 -17.64 -5.50 6.90
CA LYS A 16 -16.23 -5.69 7.28
C LYS A 16 -15.29 -5.60 6.08
N VAL A 17 -15.63 -6.25 4.97
CA VAL A 17 -14.81 -6.19 3.75
C VAL A 17 -14.73 -4.77 3.18
N ALA A 18 -15.82 -4.02 3.25
CA ALA A 18 -15.85 -2.62 2.81
C ALA A 18 -14.98 -1.72 3.71
N GLN A 19 -15.01 -1.92 5.04
CA GLN A 19 -14.16 -1.20 5.99
C GLN A 19 -12.68 -1.49 5.74
N ASP A 20 -12.31 -2.77 5.62
CA ASP A 20 -10.92 -3.18 5.36
C ASP A 20 -10.40 -2.59 4.04
N ALA A 21 -11.21 -2.60 2.98
CA ALA A 21 -10.84 -2.01 1.69
C ALA A 21 -10.69 -0.48 1.75
N PHE A 22 -11.49 0.19 2.56
CA PHE A 22 -11.42 1.64 2.75
C PHE A 22 -10.16 2.05 3.51
N ASP A 23 -9.82 1.34 4.58
CA ASP A 23 -8.61 1.58 5.36
C ASP A 23 -7.33 1.30 4.56
N ASP A 24 -7.35 0.25 3.74
CA ASP A 24 -6.27 -0.02 2.77
C ASP A 24 -6.17 1.09 1.71
N GLY A 25 -7.30 1.60 1.23
CA GLY A 25 -7.35 2.72 0.28
C GLY A 25 -6.73 3.99 0.85
N LYS A 26 -7.04 4.31 2.11
CA LYS A 26 -6.47 5.48 2.81
C LYS A 26 -4.96 5.33 3.01
N THR A 27 -4.51 4.17 3.47
CA THR A 27 -3.08 3.89 3.71
C THR A 27 -2.28 4.01 2.40
N ARG A 28 -2.80 3.47 1.29
CA ARG A 28 -2.17 3.58 -0.04
C ARG A 28 -2.12 5.01 -0.55
N LEU A 29 -3.19 5.78 -0.34
CA LEU A 29 -3.25 7.18 -0.75
C LEU A 29 -2.22 8.04 0.01
N GLU A 30 -2.07 7.80 1.31
CA GLU A 30 -1.08 8.49 2.14
C GLU A 30 0.35 8.19 1.68
N ALA A 31 0.70 6.92 1.45
CA ALA A 31 2.01 6.56 0.92
C ALA A 31 2.29 7.20 -0.46
N PHE A 32 1.29 7.20 -1.35
CA PHE A 32 1.43 7.84 -2.67
C PHE A 32 1.63 9.35 -2.56
N ARG A 33 0.94 10.02 -1.64
CA ARG A 33 1.14 11.45 -1.38
C ARG A 33 2.54 11.74 -0.85
N THR A 34 3.02 10.96 0.11
CA THR A 34 4.38 11.13 0.67
C THR A 34 5.43 10.92 -0.40
N ARG A 35 5.25 9.91 -1.27
CA ARG A 35 6.15 9.68 -2.41
C ARG A 35 6.17 10.85 -3.40
N GLN A 36 5.01 11.41 -3.72
CA GLN A 36 4.94 12.61 -4.56
C GLN A 36 5.64 13.83 -3.95
N LEU A 37 5.61 13.98 -2.62
CA LEU A 37 6.33 15.06 -1.94
C LEU A 37 7.84 14.85 -2.03
N ALA A 38 8.31 13.62 -1.86
CA ALA A 38 9.71 13.27 -2.04
C ALA A 38 10.19 13.53 -3.48
N ASP A 39 9.41 13.09 -4.48
CA ASP A 39 9.74 13.32 -5.90
C ASP A 39 9.79 14.82 -6.24
N LYS A 40 8.88 15.62 -5.68
CA LYS A 40 8.89 17.09 -5.85
C LYS A 40 10.12 17.72 -5.19
N ALA A 41 10.52 17.26 -4.00
CA ALA A 41 11.73 17.73 -3.35
C ALA A 41 12.99 17.37 -4.16
N ALA A 42 13.04 16.17 -4.74
CA ALA A 42 14.13 15.73 -5.61
C ALA A 42 14.22 16.61 -6.87
N GLN A 43 13.09 16.91 -7.51
CA GLN A 43 13.02 17.81 -8.66
C GLN A 43 13.48 19.23 -8.30
N ALA A 44 13.07 19.76 -7.16
CA ALA A 44 13.47 21.09 -6.69
C ALA A 44 15.00 21.17 -6.44
N LEU A 45 15.57 20.15 -5.79
CA LEU A 45 17.01 20.06 -5.54
C LEU A 45 17.79 19.93 -6.86
N GLY A 46 17.34 19.06 -7.76
CA GLY A 46 17.95 18.90 -9.09
C GLY A 46 17.92 20.18 -9.92
N TYR A 47 16.80 20.91 -9.92
CA TYR A 47 16.68 22.18 -10.62
C TYR A 47 17.56 23.27 -10.01
N ALA A 48 17.68 23.33 -8.68
CA ALA A 48 18.56 24.27 -8.00
C ALA A 48 20.03 24.04 -8.40
N VAL A 49 20.50 22.79 -8.37
CA VAL A 49 21.86 22.42 -8.80
C VAL A 49 22.09 22.75 -10.28
N TYR A 50 21.15 22.39 -11.15
CA TYR A 50 21.24 22.69 -12.58
C TYR A 50 21.34 24.19 -12.85
N ARG A 51 20.49 24.98 -12.19
CA ARG A 51 20.48 26.44 -12.34
C ARG A 51 21.80 27.06 -11.89
N SER A 52 22.33 26.66 -10.73
CA SER A 52 23.61 27.15 -10.23
C SER A 52 24.74 26.85 -11.21
N LYS A 53 24.85 25.59 -11.66
CA LYS A 53 25.85 25.19 -12.65
C LYS A 53 25.71 25.95 -13.98
N LYS A 54 24.47 26.18 -14.44
CA LYS A 54 24.20 26.98 -15.65
C LYS A 54 24.63 28.43 -15.51
N SER A 55 24.52 29.02 -14.32
CA SER A 55 25.04 30.36 -14.03
C SER A 55 26.55 30.42 -13.79
N GLY A 56 27.27 29.29 -13.88
CA GLY A 56 28.71 29.22 -13.67
C GLY A 56 29.14 29.31 -12.21
N GLY A 57 28.20 29.13 -11.27
CA GLY A 57 28.46 29.13 -9.84
C GLY A 57 28.03 27.83 -9.19
N ASP A 58 28.42 27.64 -7.93
CA ASP A 58 27.96 26.50 -7.14
C ASP A 58 26.67 26.83 -6.39
N LEU A 59 25.90 25.78 -6.07
CA LEU A 59 24.77 25.93 -5.18
C LEU A 59 25.30 26.27 -3.78
N ASP A 60 24.73 27.30 -3.17
CA ASP A 60 25.05 27.66 -1.79
C ASP A 60 24.92 26.45 -0.86
N ALA A 61 25.94 26.21 -0.04
CA ALA A 61 26.05 25.01 0.79
C ALA A 61 24.90 24.93 1.81
N ALA A 62 24.51 26.06 2.41
CA ALA A 62 23.40 26.10 3.36
C ALA A 62 22.05 25.76 2.67
N THR A 63 21.87 26.23 1.43
CA THR A 63 20.71 25.91 0.60
C THR A 63 20.70 24.42 0.20
N TYR A 64 21.85 23.88 -0.18
CA TYR A 64 22.00 22.46 -0.50
C TYR A 64 21.67 21.58 0.71
N ASP A 65 22.26 21.86 1.88
CA ASP A 65 22.06 21.08 3.09
C ASP A 65 20.59 21.06 3.54
N ARG A 66 19.90 22.21 3.44
CA ARG A 66 18.47 22.30 3.76
C ARG A 66 17.61 21.46 2.81
N LEU A 67 17.84 21.57 1.51
CA LEU A 67 17.09 20.82 0.50
C LEU A 67 17.37 19.32 0.62
N LYS A 68 18.63 18.94 0.90
CA LYS A 68 19.04 17.57 1.15
C LYS A 68 18.36 16.99 2.40
N ALA A 69 18.37 17.70 3.52
CA ALA A 69 17.71 17.24 4.75
C ALA A 69 16.18 17.07 4.56
N THR A 70 15.57 17.96 3.76
CA THR A 70 14.14 17.88 3.41
C THR A 70 13.86 16.65 2.54
N LEU A 71 14.73 16.37 1.56
CA LEU A 71 14.65 15.18 0.72
C LEU A 71 14.78 13.90 1.56
N GLU A 72 15.82 13.82 2.41
CA GLU A 72 16.08 12.65 3.27
C GLU A 72 14.91 12.37 4.22
N THR A 73 14.26 13.40 4.74
CA THR A 73 13.08 13.26 5.60
C THR A 73 11.91 12.64 4.82
N HIS A 74 11.58 13.19 3.65
CA HIS A 74 10.44 12.69 2.87
C HIS A 74 10.71 11.32 2.23
N ASP A 75 11.93 11.05 1.76
CA ASP A 75 12.33 9.72 1.25
C ASP A 75 12.27 8.67 2.36
N GLY A 76 12.76 9.01 3.56
CA GLY A 76 12.73 8.10 4.71
C GLY A 76 11.31 7.80 5.19
N GLU A 77 10.43 8.80 5.21
CA GLU A 77 9.02 8.63 5.54
C GLU A 77 8.25 7.82 4.48
N ALA A 78 8.49 8.10 3.20
CA ALA A 78 7.90 7.34 2.10
C ALA A 78 8.33 5.88 2.16
N GLY A 79 9.63 5.60 2.35
CA GLY A 79 10.15 4.24 2.44
C GLY A 79 9.57 3.44 3.61
N LYS A 80 9.35 4.07 4.78
CA LYS A 80 8.71 3.42 5.92
C LYS A 80 7.24 3.06 5.63
N LEU A 81 6.48 3.99 5.08
CA LEU A 81 5.08 3.77 4.72
C LEU A 81 4.93 2.70 3.63
N GLU A 82 5.80 2.71 2.62
CA GLU A 82 5.85 1.68 1.57
C GLU A 82 6.17 0.29 2.15
N ALA A 83 7.16 0.20 3.05
CA ALA A 83 7.52 -1.05 3.71
C ALA A 83 6.38 -1.60 4.57
N GLU A 84 5.65 -0.73 5.29
CA GLU A 84 4.50 -1.13 6.10
C GLU A 84 3.33 -1.64 5.25
N ILE A 85 3.06 -1.00 4.10
CA ILE A 85 2.05 -1.47 3.13
C ILE A 85 2.43 -2.84 2.58
N GLU A 86 3.68 -3.05 2.20
CA GLU A 86 4.14 -4.33 1.64
C GLU A 86 4.10 -5.44 2.71
N LEU A 87 4.45 -5.13 3.96
CA LEU A 87 4.35 -6.08 5.07
C LEU A 87 2.89 -6.46 5.35
N ARG A 88 1.96 -5.49 5.36
CA ARG A 88 0.51 -5.75 5.50
C ARG A 88 -0.04 -6.56 4.31
N ARG A 89 0.43 -6.29 3.09
CA ARG A 89 0.08 -7.06 1.90
C ARG A 89 0.53 -8.52 1.99
N GLN A 90 1.74 -8.77 2.52
CA GLN A 90 2.25 -10.13 2.73
C GLN A 90 1.48 -10.88 3.83
N GLN A 91 1.11 -10.20 4.91
CA GLN A 91 0.27 -10.80 5.97
C GLN A 91 -1.14 -11.16 5.47
N SER A 92 -1.74 -10.28 4.65
CA SER A 92 -3.07 -10.50 4.08
C SER A 92 -3.10 -11.51 2.93
N SER A 93 -1.98 -11.74 2.22
CA SER A 93 -1.87 -12.83 1.25
C SER A 93 -1.64 -14.19 1.95
N ALA A 94 -0.80 -14.23 2.98
CA ALA A 94 -0.56 -15.44 3.77
C ALA A 94 -1.84 -15.96 4.46
N SER A 95 -2.66 -15.07 5.02
CA SER A 95 -3.94 -15.43 5.65
C SER A 95 -4.97 -15.97 4.63
N ARG A 96 -5.01 -15.42 3.41
CA ARG A 96 -5.86 -15.94 2.31
C ARG A 96 -5.42 -17.32 1.81
N THR A 97 -4.12 -17.57 1.70
CA THR A 97 -3.59 -18.89 1.33
C THR A 97 -3.92 -19.94 2.40
N SER A 98 -3.81 -19.59 3.69
CA SER A 98 -4.15 -20.50 4.79
C SER A 98 -5.65 -20.85 4.86
N SER A 99 -6.53 -19.91 4.51
CA SER A 99 -7.99 -20.14 4.48
C SER A 99 -8.45 -20.87 3.21
N SER A 100 -7.75 -20.71 2.08
CA SER A 100 -7.95 -21.50 0.86
C SER A 100 -7.55 -22.97 1.03
N ALA A 101 -6.53 -23.28 1.82
CA ALA A 101 -6.08 -24.65 2.07
C ALA A 101 -7.05 -25.44 3.00
N ALA A 102 -7.80 -24.74 3.85
CA ALA A 102 -8.76 -25.36 4.78
C ALA A 102 -10.15 -25.64 4.16
N GLY A 103 -10.46 -25.08 2.97
CA GLY A 103 -11.76 -25.26 2.29
C GLY A 103 -11.81 -26.36 1.23
N GLY A 104 -10.65 -26.97 0.90
CA GLY A 104 -10.52 -27.96 -0.17
C GLY A 104 -10.64 -29.40 0.31
N THR A 105 -11.72 -29.78 1.00
CA THR A 105 -12.02 -31.20 1.24
C THR A 105 -13.52 -31.42 1.41
N SER A 106 -14.27 -31.54 0.30
CA SER A 106 -15.42 -32.44 0.15
C SER A 106 -16.29 -32.03 -1.04
N SER A 107 -16.09 -32.65 -2.20
CA SER A 107 -17.17 -33.14 -3.07
C SER A 107 -16.59 -33.58 -4.42
N ASP A 108 -16.15 -34.82 -4.53
CA ASP A 108 -16.41 -35.58 -5.76
C ASP A 108 -16.07 -37.06 -5.57
N SER A 109 -17.11 -37.88 -5.42
CA SER A 109 -17.08 -39.33 -5.63
C SER A 109 -18.54 -39.82 -5.72
N TYR A 110 -19.27 -39.36 -6.74
CA TYR A 110 -20.51 -40.01 -7.15
C TYR A 110 -20.15 -41.06 -8.22
N SER A 111 -19.76 -42.26 -7.77
CA SER A 111 -19.59 -43.42 -8.66
C SER A 111 -20.96 -44.02 -8.97
N GLY A 112 -21.63 -43.47 -9.98
CA GLY A 112 -22.81 -44.10 -10.58
C GLY A 112 -22.39 -45.30 -11.44
N THR A 113 -22.63 -46.51 -10.95
CA THR A 113 -22.49 -47.77 -11.70
C THR A 113 -23.56 -47.90 -12.79
N PRO A 114 -23.23 -48.37 -14.02
CA PRO A 114 -24.22 -48.73 -15.01
C PRO A 114 -24.68 -50.19 -14.80
N THR A 115 -25.98 -50.44 -14.85
CA THR A 115 -26.57 -51.76 -15.09
C THR A 115 -27.55 -51.65 -16.23
#